data_AF-A0A848XV60-F1
#
_entry.id   AF-A0A848XV60-F1
#
_cell.length_a   1.000
_cell.length_b   1.000
_cell.length_c   1.000
_cell.angle_alpha   90.00
_cell.angle_beta   90.00
_cell.angle_gamma   90.00
#
_symmetry.space_group_name_H-M   'P 1'
#
loop_
_entity.id
_entity.type
_entity.pdbx_description
1 polymer ?
#
loop_
_entity_poly.entity_id
_entity_poly.type
_entity_poly.pdbx_seq_one_letter_code
_entity_poly.pdbx_strand_id
1 'polypeptide(L)'
;MALAGLAVRAWAAGQLQKDKALTVSGPYAHTRNPLYLGSFLIGLGVTLAGGVWGFVALFLAFFLIVYRRTMERESAKLELHFGEAFVRYREAVPLFVPRSTPYRPAAELGQTPTRFSLDRYLRNKEWEAALGAVAGFAFLALRAFGAF
;
A
#
# COMPACT_ATOMS: atom_id res chain seq x y z
N MET A 1 9.80 -2.61 10.66
CA MET A 1 8.66 -2.89 9.76
C MET A 1 7.75 -1.69 9.56
N ALA A 2 7.26 -1.04 10.62
CA ALA A 2 6.35 0.11 10.47
C ALA A 2 6.94 1.31 9.72
N LEU A 3 8.20 1.69 9.98
CA LEU A 3 8.86 2.78 9.23
C LEU A 3 8.95 2.48 7.73
N ALA A 4 9.32 1.25 7.36
CA ALA A 4 9.34 0.82 5.97
C ALA A 4 7.93 0.87 5.35
N GLY A 5 6.91 0.44 6.11
CA GLY A 5 5.52 0.52 5.66
C GLY A 5 5.05 1.96 5.43
N LEU A 6 5.40 2.89 6.33
CA LEU A 6 5.11 4.32 6.17
C LEU A 6 5.83 4.91 4.96
N ALA A 7 7.10 4.56 4.75
CA ALA A 7 7.86 5.01 3.59
C ALA A 7 7.24 4.52 2.27
N VAL A 8 6.82 3.25 2.20
CA VAL A 8 6.13 2.69 1.02
C VAL A 8 4.80 3.41 0.78
N ARG A 9 4.00 3.66 1.82
CA ARG A 9 2.74 4.41 1.68
C ARG A 9 2.97 5.83 1.20
N ALA A 10 3.92 6.55 1.80
CA ALA A 10 4.25 7.91 1.40
C ALA A 10 4.67 7.96 -0.08
N TRP A 11 5.56 7.05 -0.49
CA TRP A 11 6.00 6.96 -1.89
C TRP A 11 4.84 6.69 -2.85
N ALA A 12 3.95 5.75 -2.50
CA ALA A 12 2.77 5.43 -3.31
C ALA A 12 1.81 6.61 -3.40
N ALA A 13 1.48 7.21 -2.26
CA ALA A 13 0.59 8.36 -2.17
C ALA A 13 1.06 9.58 -2.95
N GLY A 14 2.37 9.82 -2.99
CA GLY A 14 2.94 10.93 -3.78
C GLY A 14 2.90 10.70 -5.29
N GLN A 15 2.75 9.46 -5.75
CA GLN A 15 2.65 9.11 -7.17
C GLN A 15 1.21 8.82 -7.64
N LEU A 16 0.30 8.50 -6.72
CA LEU A 16 -1.07 8.13 -7.02
C LEU A 16 -1.85 9.31 -7.63
N GLN A 17 -2.36 9.10 -8.83
CA GLN A 17 -3.32 9.99 -9.51
C GLN A 17 -4.71 9.37 -9.50
N LYS A 18 -5.47 9.57 -8.42
CA LYS A 18 -6.84 9.07 -8.32
C LYS A 18 -7.68 9.58 -9.50
N ASP A 19 -8.30 8.65 -10.22
CA ASP A 19 -9.31 8.87 -11.26
C ASP A 19 -8.89 9.75 -12.45
N LYS A 20 -7.58 10.02 -12.62
CA LYS A 20 -7.04 10.82 -13.73
C LYS A 20 -6.20 10.02 -14.70
N ALA A 21 -5.44 9.04 -14.20
CA ALA A 21 -4.55 8.22 -15.01
C ALA A 21 -4.20 6.93 -14.28
N LEU A 22 -3.93 5.87 -15.05
CA LEU A 22 -3.49 4.60 -14.50
C LEU A 22 -2.04 4.75 -14.00
N THR A 23 -1.88 4.85 -12.68
CA THR A 23 -0.55 5.01 -12.06
C THR A 23 0.19 3.67 -12.08
N VAL A 24 1.24 3.57 -12.90
CA VAL A 24 2.07 2.35 -13.06
C VAL A 24 3.55 2.56 -12.72
N SER A 25 3.92 3.74 -12.23
CA SER A 25 5.31 4.09 -11.90
C SER A 25 5.60 4.00 -10.39
N GLY A 26 6.89 4.11 -10.05
CA GLY A 26 7.36 4.06 -8.66
C GLY A 26 6.96 2.75 -8.00
N PRO A 27 6.32 2.78 -6.82
CA PRO A 27 5.99 1.54 -6.12
C PRO A 27 4.89 0.75 -6.84
N TYR A 28 4.05 1.42 -7.65
CA TYR A 28 3.06 0.75 -8.51
C TYR A 28 3.72 -0.06 -9.63
N ALA A 29 4.96 0.23 -10.01
CA ALA A 29 5.71 -0.59 -10.96
C ALA A 29 6.11 -1.96 -10.38
N HIS A 30 6.10 -2.10 -9.05
CA HIS A 30 6.51 -3.33 -8.36
C HIS A 30 5.32 -4.13 -7.83
N THR A 31 4.23 -3.48 -7.45
CA THR A 31 3.02 -4.14 -6.96
C THR A 31 1.82 -3.28 -7.32
N ARG A 32 0.68 -3.90 -7.62
CA ARG A 32 -0.56 -3.15 -7.89
C ARG A 32 -1.10 -2.42 -6.67
N ASN A 33 -0.74 -2.88 -5.47
CA ASN A 33 -1.33 -2.44 -4.22
C ASN A 33 -0.28 -1.98 -3.18
N PRO A 34 0.58 -1.00 -3.51
CA PRO A 34 1.67 -0.59 -2.61
C PRO A 34 1.17 0.08 -1.33
N LEU A 35 0.01 0.75 -1.35
CA LEU A 35 -0.62 1.29 -0.13
C LEU A 35 -1.01 0.18 0.85
N TYR A 36 -1.57 -0.92 0.33
CA TYR A 36 -1.90 -2.10 1.13
C TYR A 36 -0.63 -2.80 1.62
N LEU A 37 0.43 -2.88 0.81
CA LEU A 37 1.72 -3.43 1.23
C LEU A 37 2.31 -2.62 2.39
N GLY A 38 2.30 -1.29 2.29
CA GLY A 38 2.77 -0.45 3.38
C GLY A 38 1.91 -0.59 4.65
N SER A 39 0.58 -0.70 4.50
CA SER A 39 -0.34 -0.96 5.62
C SER A 39 -0.10 -2.33 6.27
N PHE A 40 0.20 -3.35 5.46
CA PHE A 40 0.58 -4.67 5.95
C PHE A 40 1.83 -4.61 6.82
N LEU A 41 2.89 -3.93 6.35
CA LEU A 41 4.15 -3.78 7.09
C LEU A 41 3.97 -3.01 8.40
N ILE A 42 3.09 -2.01 8.43
CA ILE A 42 2.72 -1.29 9.66
C ILE A 42 2.01 -2.23 10.63
N GLY A 43 0.92 -2.87 10.21
CA GLY A 43 0.13 -3.76 11.06
C GLY A 43 0.94 -4.96 11.58
N LEU A 44 1.80 -5.54 10.73
CA LEU A 44 2.71 -6.60 11.13
C LEU A 44 3.73 -6.09 12.16
N GLY A 45 4.28 -4.89 11.97
CA GLY A 45 5.19 -4.27 12.94
C GLY A 45 4.54 -4.05 14.31
N VAL A 46 3.30 -3.56 14.34
CA VAL A 46 2.54 -3.33 15.58
C VAL A 46 2.22 -4.65 16.29
N THR A 47 1.71 -5.64 15.56
CA THR A 47 1.31 -6.93 16.15
C THR A 47 2.51 -7.73 16.67
N LEU A 48 3.65 -7.70 15.95
CA LEU A 48 4.90 -8.30 16.43
C LEU A 48 5.43 -7.60 17.69
N ALA A 49 5.39 -6.25 17.72
CA ALA A 49 5.82 -5.48 18.88
C ALA A 49 4.96 -5.75 20.13
N GLY A 50 3.69 -6.11 19.95
CA GLY A 50 2.81 -6.54 21.03
C GLY A 50 3.18 -7.89 21.66
N GLY A 51 4.02 -8.70 21.03
CA GLY A 51 4.55 -9.96 21.59
C GLY A 51 3.54 -11.12 21.69
N VAL A 52 2.29 -10.92 21.28
CA VAL A 52 1.22 -11.93 21.36
C VAL A 52 1.01 -12.56 19.98
N TRP A 53 1.53 -13.77 19.78
CA TRP A 53 1.45 -14.51 18.50
C TRP A 53 0.01 -14.72 18.00
N GLY A 54 -0.97 -14.84 18.90
CA GLY A 54 -2.38 -14.92 18.54
C GLY A 54 -2.87 -13.70 17.74
N PHE A 55 -2.41 -12.48 18.09
CA PHE A 55 -2.75 -11.27 17.34
C PHE A 55 -2.06 -11.20 15.99
N VAL A 56 -0.83 -11.74 15.87
CA VAL A 56 -0.15 -11.87 14.58
C VAL A 56 -0.96 -12.78 13.66
N ALA A 57 -1.36 -13.96 14.14
CA ALA A 57 -2.16 -14.91 13.35
C ALA A 57 -3.52 -14.31 12.95
N LEU A 58 -4.22 -13.66 13.88
CA LEU A 58 -5.49 -12.99 13.62
C LEU A 58 -5.33 -11.88 12.56
N PHE A 59 -4.29 -11.06 12.68
CA PHE A 59 -4.00 -10.01 11.70
C PHE A 59 -3.72 -10.59 10.31
N LEU A 60 -2.89 -11.63 10.21
CA LEU A 60 -2.58 -12.28 8.93
C LEU A 60 -3.84 -12.88 8.29
N ALA A 61 -4.69 -13.54 9.07
CA ALA A 61 -5.95 -14.10 8.59
C ALA A 61 -6.91 -13.01 8.10
N PHE A 62 -7.11 -11.96 8.90
CA PHE A 62 -7.91 -10.80 8.51
C PHE A 62 -7.38 -10.17 7.22
N PHE A 63 -6.06 -9.99 7.12
CA PHE A 63 -5.44 -9.37 5.97
C PHE A 63 -5.64 -10.20 4.69
N LEU A 64 -5.41 -11.51 4.79
CA LEU A 64 -5.55 -12.41 3.64
C LEU A 64 -7.01 -12.51 3.15
N ILE A 65 -7.99 -12.51 4.06
CA ILE A 65 -9.41 -12.68 3.69
C ILE A 65 -10.00 -11.36 3.19
N VAL A 66 -9.84 -10.29 3.97
CA VAL A 66 -10.53 -9.02 3.73
C VAL A 66 -9.80 -8.21 2.67
N TYR A 67 -8.50 -7.96 2.84
CA TYR A 67 -7.78 -7.08 1.92
C TYR A 67 -7.56 -7.71 0.55
N ARG A 68 -7.38 -9.03 0.45
CA ARG A 68 -7.34 -9.69 -0.87
C ARG A 68 -8.61 -9.41 -1.66
N ARG A 69 -9.77 -9.60 -1.05
CA ARG A 69 -11.07 -9.35 -1.70
C ARG A 69 -11.24 -7.87 -2.08
N THR A 70 -10.79 -6.96 -1.23
CA THR A 70 -10.83 -5.52 -1.53
C THR A 70 -9.91 -5.15 -2.70
N MET A 71 -8.68 -5.64 -2.72
CA MET A 71 -7.72 -5.40 -3.82
C MET A 71 -8.22 -5.95 -5.17
N GLU A 72 -8.88 -7.12 -5.16
CA GLU A 72 -9.48 -7.70 -6.37
C GLU A 72 -10.68 -6.86 -6.86
N ARG A 73 -11.53 -6.37 -5.95
CA ARG A 73 -12.63 -5.45 -6.30
C ARG A 73 -12.14 -4.13 -6.87
N GLU A 74 -11.08 -3.55 -6.31
CA GLU A 74 -10.46 -2.34 -6.86
C GLU A 74 -9.85 -2.60 -8.23
N SER A 75 -9.18 -3.75 -8.42
CA SER A 75 -8.64 -4.16 -9.71
C SER A 75 -9.75 -4.26 -10.77
N ALA A 76 -10.90 -4.84 -10.44
CA ALA A 76 -12.04 -4.92 -11.36
C ALA A 76 -12.58 -3.53 -11.74
N LYS A 77 -12.61 -2.57 -10.81
CA LYS A 77 -13.01 -1.18 -11.12
C LYS A 77 -12.00 -0.50 -12.05
N LEU A 78 -10.71 -0.72 -11.83
CA LEU A 78 -9.66 -0.18 -12.69
C LEU A 78 -9.72 -0.79 -14.10
N GLU A 79 -10.03 -2.08 -14.21
CA GLU A 79 -10.25 -2.76 -15.50
C GLU A 79 -11.43 -2.15 -16.25
N LEU A 80 -12.55 -1.87 -15.58
CA LEU A 80 -13.70 -1.19 -16.18
C LEU A 80 -13.36 0.24 -16.65
N HIS A 81 -12.50 0.96 -15.92
CA HIS A 81 -12.20 2.36 -16.21
C HIS A 81 -11.08 2.54 -17.26
N PHE A 82 -10.07 1.67 -17.25
CA PHE A 82 -8.87 1.80 -18.08
C PHE A 82 -8.72 0.69 -19.14
N GLY A 83 -9.59 -0.32 -19.17
CA GLY A 83 -9.65 -1.34 -20.21
C GLY A 83 -8.33 -2.09 -20.42
N GLU A 84 -7.93 -2.25 -21.69
CA GLU A 84 -6.72 -2.98 -22.07
C GLU A 84 -5.44 -2.48 -21.39
N ALA A 85 -5.33 -1.17 -21.14
CA ALA A 85 -4.18 -0.60 -20.45
C ALA A 85 -3.99 -1.22 -19.06
N PHE A 86 -5.09 -1.44 -18.35
CA PHE A 86 -5.05 -2.11 -17.05
C PHE A 86 -4.81 -3.61 -17.18
N VAL A 87 -5.37 -4.27 -18.20
CA VAL A 87 -5.15 -5.71 -18.43
C VAL A 87 -3.66 -6.01 -18.62
N ARG A 88 -2.98 -5.27 -19.50
CA ARG A 88 -1.52 -5.41 -19.74
C ARG A 88 -0.71 -5.15 -18.47
N TYR A 89 -1.07 -4.12 -17.71
CA TYR A 89 -0.44 -3.82 -16.43
C TYR A 89 -0.66 -4.94 -15.40
N ARG A 90 -1.88 -5.50 -15.31
CA ARG A 90 -2.25 -6.59 -14.41
C ARG A 90 -1.48 -7.88 -14.69
N GLU A 91 -1.24 -8.19 -15.96
CA GLU A 91 -0.46 -9.36 -16.39
C GLU A 91 1.01 -9.22 -16.02
N ALA A 92 1.56 -8.00 -16.10
CA ALA A 92 2.97 -7.75 -15.81
C ALA A 92 3.27 -7.49 -14.33
N VAL A 93 2.30 -7.01 -13.54
CA VAL A 93 2.52 -6.58 -12.15
C VAL A 93 1.66 -7.40 -11.18
N PRO A 94 2.27 -8.06 -10.18
CA PRO A 94 1.55 -8.87 -9.21
C PRO A 94 0.58 -8.04 -8.36
N LEU A 95 -0.43 -8.71 -7.80
CA LEU A 95 -1.45 -8.06 -6.98
C LEU A 95 -0.86 -7.41 -5.73
N PHE A 96 0.02 -8.11 -5.01
CA PHE A 96 0.49 -7.69 -3.69
C PHE A 96 2.00 -7.86 -3.49
N VAL A 97 2.53 -9.08 -3.65
CA VAL A 97 3.95 -9.37 -3.43
C VAL A 97 4.79 -8.62 -4.47
N PRO A 98 5.68 -7.69 -4.07
CA PRO A 98 6.37 -6.85 -5.02
C PRO A 98 7.39 -7.63 -5.85
N ARG A 99 7.45 -7.35 -7.15
CA ARG A 99 8.53 -7.82 -8.02
C ARG A 99 9.81 -7.00 -7.80
N SER A 100 10.98 -7.62 -7.96
CA SER A 100 12.28 -6.95 -7.78
C SER A 100 12.61 -5.96 -8.89
N THR A 101 12.21 -6.25 -10.12
CA THR A 101 12.41 -5.38 -11.28
C THR A 101 11.17 -4.52 -11.53
N PRO A 102 11.30 -3.21 -11.81
CA PRO A 102 10.14 -2.36 -12.05
C PRO A 102 9.50 -2.67 -13.40
N TYR A 103 8.17 -2.68 -13.45
CA TYR A 103 7.42 -2.64 -14.70
C TYR A 103 7.75 -1.36 -15.48
N ARG A 104 8.02 -1.52 -16.77
CA ARG A 104 8.21 -0.41 -17.70
C ARG A 104 7.05 -0.42 -18.69
N PRO A 105 6.14 0.56 -18.64
CA PRO A 105 5.07 0.63 -19.61
C PRO A 105 5.66 0.78 -21.01
N ALA A 106 5.08 0.09 -21.99
CA ALA A 106 5.39 0.32 -23.39
C ALA A 106 5.12 1.80 -23.73
N ALA A 107 5.94 2.40 -24.60
CA ALA A 107 5.80 3.79 -25.02
C ALA A 107 4.38 4.13 -25.54
N GLU A 108 3.63 3.11 -25.98
CA GLU A 108 2.23 3.19 -26.38
C GLU A 108 1.27 3.78 -25.34
N LEU A 109 1.58 3.68 -24.05
CA LEU A 109 0.72 4.24 -23.01
C LEU A 109 0.71 5.78 -23.00
N GLY A 110 1.63 6.44 -23.72
CA GLY A 110 1.73 7.91 -23.82
C GLY A 110 1.88 8.63 -22.46
N GLN A 111 2.03 7.88 -21.38
CA GLN A 111 2.01 8.36 -20.02
C GLN A 111 3.45 8.57 -19.55
N THR A 112 3.77 9.81 -19.22
CA THR A 112 5.02 10.13 -18.55
C THR A 112 5.01 9.53 -17.15
N PRO A 113 6.08 8.85 -16.71
CA PRO A 113 6.14 8.26 -15.38
C PRO A 113 5.90 9.34 -14.32
N THR A 114 4.93 9.12 -13.44
CA THR A 114 4.60 10.09 -12.42
C THR A 114 5.74 10.22 -11.41
N ARG A 115 6.30 11.43 -11.33
CA ARG A 115 7.25 11.76 -10.26
C ARG A 115 6.52 11.93 -8.94
N PHE A 116 7.22 11.70 -7.84
CA PHE A 116 6.69 11.96 -6.51
C PHE A 116 6.29 13.44 -6.36
N SER A 117 5.14 13.70 -5.73
CA SER A 117 4.65 15.04 -5.44
C SER A 117 4.15 15.13 -4.00
N LEU A 118 4.70 16.06 -3.23
CA LEU A 118 4.28 16.34 -1.84
C LEU A 118 2.82 16.81 -1.76
N ASP A 119 2.40 17.60 -2.73
CA ASP A 119 1.03 18.11 -2.85
C ASP A 119 0.02 16.97 -3.09
N ARG A 120 0.39 15.94 -3.86
CA ARG A 120 -0.42 14.70 -3.95
C ARG A 120 -0.45 13.91 -2.65
N TYR A 121 0.68 13.78 -1.97
CA TYR A 121 0.75 13.10 -0.67
C TYR A 121 -0.21 13.72 0.34
N LEU A 122 -0.20 15.06 0.47
CA LEU A 122 -1.08 15.78 1.39
C LEU A 122 -2.57 15.64 1.01
N ARG A 123 -2.91 15.77 -0.29
CA ARG A 123 -4.29 15.62 -0.76
C ARG A 123 -4.86 14.22 -0.57
N ASN A 124 -4.02 13.19 -0.62
CA ASN A 124 -4.46 11.81 -0.45
C ASN A 124 -4.80 11.45 1.02
N LYS A 125 -4.63 12.38 1.98
CA LYS A 125 -4.92 12.21 3.43
C LYS A 125 -4.22 11.03 4.10
N GLU A 126 -3.10 10.61 3.53
CA GLU A 126 -2.36 9.43 4.01
C GLU A 126 -1.66 9.65 5.36
N TRP A 127 -1.71 10.87 5.90
CA TRP A 127 -1.31 11.19 7.27
C TRP A 127 -2.14 10.45 8.32
N GLU A 128 -3.38 10.04 8.02
CA GLU A 128 -4.22 9.24 8.92
C GLU A 128 -3.56 7.89 9.26
N ALA A 129 -2.86 7.29 8.29
CA ALA A 129 -2.12 6.06 8.51
C ALA A 129 -0.92 6.23 9.42
N ALA A 130 -0.22 7.36 9.27
CA ALA A 130 0.88 7.72 10.14
C ALA A 130 0.39 7.95 11.58
N LEU A 131 -0.72 8.67 11.75
CA LEU A 131 -1.34 8.85 13.06
C LEU A 131 -1.78 7.52 13.70
N GLY A 132 -2.44 6.64 12.94
CA GLY A 132 -2.85 5.33 13.42
C GLY A 132 -1.66 4.46 13.86
N ALA A 133 -0.56 4.48 13.10
CA ALA A 133 0.68 3.80 13.48
C ALA A 133 1.26 4.39 14.77
N VAL A 134 1.38 5.72 14.86
CA VAL A 134 1.90 6.41 16.05
C VAL A 134 1.05 6.09 17.28
N ALA A 135 -0.28 6.15 17.18
CA ALA A 135 -1.18 5.79 18.27
C ALA A 135 -1.01 4.34 18.73
N GLY A 136 -0.89 3.39 17.79
CA GLY A 136 -0.66 1.99 18.10
C GLY A 136 0.66 1.75 18.85
N PHE A 137 1.76 2.36 18.40
CA PHE A 137 3.04 2.26 19.10
C PHE A 137 3.07 3.02 20.43
N ALA A 138 2.40 4.17 20.52
CA ALA A 138 2.29 4.93 21.78
C ALA A 138 1.52 4.12 22.84
N PHE A 139 0.41 3.49 22.47
CA PHE A 139 -0.33 2.58 23.36
C PHE A 139 0.54 1.42 23.86
N LEU A 140 1.29 0.78 22.95
CA LEU A 140 2.21 -0.30 23.32
C LEU A 140 3.33 0.17 24.24
N ALA A 141 3.89 1.36 23.99
CA ALA A 141 4.90 1.96 24.86
C ALA A 141 4.34 2.21 26.26
N LEU A 142 3.16 2.85 26.37
CA LEU A 142 2.50 3.12 27.65
C LEU A 142 2.25 1.82 28.45
N ARG A 143 1.80 0.77 27.77
CA ARG A 143 1.63 -0.56 28.38
C ARG A 143 2.97 -1.15 28.85
N ALA A 144 4.03 -1.03 28.07
CA ALA A 144 5.34 -1.55 28.42
C ALA A 144 5.98 -0.84 29.63
N PHE A 145 5.70 0.46 29.82
CA PHE A 145 6.18 1.25 30.95
C PHE A 145 5.26 1.21 32.18
N GLY A 146 4.29 0.30 32.23
CA GLY A 146 3.47 0.03 33.42
C GLY A 146 2.37 1.05 33.69
N ALA A 147 1.91 1.78 32.67
CA ALA A 147 0.77 2.69 32.83
C ALA A 147 -0.60 1.96 32.89
N PHE A 148 -0.66 0.65 32.64
CA PHE A 148 -1.80 -0.25 32.88
C PHE A 148 -1.33 -1.71 32.93
#